data_AF-A0AAV7D621-F1
#
_entry.id   AF-A0AAV7D621-F1
#
_cell.length_a   1.000
_cell.length_b   1.000
_cell.length_c   1.000
_cell.angle_alpha   90.00
_cell.angle_beta   90.00
_cell.angle_gamma   90.00
#
_symmetry.space_group_name_H-M   'P 1'
#
loop_
_entity.id
_entity.type
_entity.pdbx_description
1 polymer ?
#
loop_
_entity_poly.entity_id
_entity_poly.type
_entity_poly.pdbx_seq_one_letter_code
_entity_poly.pdbx_strand_id
1 'polypeptide(L)'
;MNEQGEYPPGTSTWQFNFKFNLTEDMYAQDSIELLTSSGIQFKKHEEDGIETHYFAELFMTSGVVLCEGVKWLSFHSGYDFGYLIKILTNSNLPEVELDFFEILRLFFPVIYDVKYLMKSCKNLKGGLQEVAEQLELERIGPQHQAGSDSLLTGMAFFKMREMFFEDHIDNAKYCGHLYGLGSGSSYVQNGTGNAYEEEASKQS
;
A
#
# COMPACT_ATOMS: atom_id res chain seq x y z
N MET A 1 4.74 -12.82 -4.34
CA MET A 1 4.84 -13.31 -5.74
C MET A 1 6.31 -13.28 -6.16
N ASN A 2 6.75 -14.15 -7.07
CA ASN A 2 8.08 -14.06 -7.68
C ASN A 2 8.06 -13.13 -8.93
N GLU A 3 9.15 -13.08 -9.69
CA GLU A 3 9.29 -12.20 -10.87
C GLU A 3 8.25 -12.50 -11.99
N GLN A 4 7.72 -13.72 -12.01
CA GLN A 4 6.71 -14.19 -12.95
C GLN A 4 5.27 -13.98 -12.44
N GLY A 5 5.10 -13.43 -11.24
CA GLY A 5 3.78 -13.26 -10.62
C GLY A 5 3.25 -14.51 -9.91
N GLU A 6 4.07 -15.54 -9.76
CA GLU A 6 3.67 -16.80 -9.13
C GLU A 6 3.69 -16.70 -7.60
N TYR A 7 2.75 -17.40 -6.95
CA TYR A 7 2.65 -17.48 -5.50
C TYR A 7 3.47 -18.64 -4.93
N PRO A 8 3.98 -18.54 -3.70
CA PRO A 8 4.51 -19.71 -3.00
C PRO A 8 3.40 -20.75 -2.78
N PRO A 9 3.74 -22.04 -2.64
CA PRO A 9 2.76 -23.05 -2.28
C PRO A 9 2.20 -22.78 -0.87
N GLY A 10 0.87 -22.89 -0.71
CA GLY A 10 0.20 -22.64 0.56
C GLY A 10 -0.09 -21.15 0.80
N THR A 11 0.32 -20.62 1.95
CA THR A 11 0.06 -19.22 2.32
C THR A 11 0.93 -18.28 1.51
N SER A 12 0.30 -17.38 0.76
CA SER A 12 0.97 -16.34 -0.03
C SER A 12 0.87 -14.93 0.56
N THR A 13 -0.02 -14.74 1.54
CA THR A 13 -0.40 -13.43 2.08
C THR A 13 -0.54 -13.52 3.59
N TRP A 14 0.06 -12.58 4.31
CA TRP A 14 -0.06 -12.42 5.75
C TRP A 14 -0.75 -11.10 6.08
N GLN A 15 -1.75 -11.16 6.96
CA GLN A 15 -2.39 -9.97 7.52
C GLN A 15 -1.98 -9.83 8.99
N PHE A 16 -1.20 -8.78 9.28
CA PHE A 16 -0.77 -8.45 10.64
C PHE A 16 -1.83 -7.55 11.29
N ASN A 17 -2.39 -7.98 12.41
CA ASN A 17 -3.42 -7.24 13.15
C ASN A 17 -2.77 -6.58 14.37
N PHE A 18 -2.56 -5.28 14.32
CA PHE A 18 -1.88 -4.52 15.37
C PHE A 18 -2.81 -4.15 16.53
N LYS A 19 -2.21 -3.95 17.70
CA LYS A 19 -2.93 -3.48 18.89
C LYS A 19 -3.56 -2.11 18.63
N PHE A 20 -4.83 -1.98 18.99
CA PHE A 20 -5.60 -0.75 18.83
C PHE A 20 -6.74 -0.71 19.84
N ASN A 21 -6.96 0.42 20.50
CA ASN A 21 -7.97 0.61 21.53
C ASN A 21 -8.90 1.78 21.19
N LEU A 22 -10.17 1.49 20.92
CA LEU A 22 -11.21 2.50 20.62
C LEU A 22 -11.49 3.48 21.77
N THR A 23 -11.04 3.18 22.98
CA THR A 23 -11.22 4.06 24.15
C THR A 23 -10.06 5.04 24.31
N GLU A 24 -8.85 4.66 23.89
CA GLU A 24 -7.62 5.42 24.13
C GLU A 24 -7.07 6.09 22.86
N ASP A 25 -7.15 5.40 21.72
CA ASP A 25 -6.54 5.84 20.48
C ASP A 25 -7.43 6.84 19.72
N MET A 26 -6.79 7.77 19.01
CA MET A 26 -7.50 8.70 18.12
C MET A 26 -7.87 8.03 16.79
N TYR A 27 -9.05 8.34 16.28
CA TYR A 27 -9.54 7.84 14.99
C TYR A 27 -10.55 8.79 14.35
N ALA A 28 -10.80 8.58 13.06
CA ALA A 28 -11.94 9.14 12.36
C ALA A 28 -13.14 8.19 12.48
N GLN A 29 -14.31 8.71 12.85
CA GLN A 29 -15.52 7.91 13.10
C GLN A 29 -15.91 7.08 11.87
N ASP A 30 -15.98 7.72 10.70
CA ASP A 30 -16.36 7.07 9.44
C ASP A 30 -15.42 5.91 9.09
N SER A 31 -14.12 6.03 9.40
CA SER A 31 -13.13 4.97 9.18
C SER A 31 -13.37 3.76 10.09
N ILE A 32 -13.70 3.97 11.36
CA ILE A 32 -14.02 2.85 12.28
C ILE A 32 -15.29 2.12 11.84
N GLU A 33 -16.31 2.86 11.40
CA GLU A 33 -17.56 2.27 10.89
C GLU A 33 -17.31 1.44 9.64
N LEU A 34 -16.55 1.99 8.67
CA LEU A 34 -16.15 1.29 7.47
C LEU A 34 -15.36 0.01 7.79
N LEU A 35 -14.32 0.11 8.63
CA LEU A 35 -13.48 -1.04 8.99
C LEU A 35 -14.26 -2.10 9.76
N THR A 36 -15.18 -1.69 10.64
CA THR A 36 -16.09 -2.62 11.34
C THR A 36 -16.99 -3.35 10.34
N SER A 37 -17.57 -2.62 9.39
CA SER A 37 -18.42 -3.21 8.34
C SER A 37 -17.64 -4.15 7.41
N SER A 38 -16.32 -3.93 7.28
CA SER A 38 -15.37 -4.74 6.53
C SER A 38 -14.86 -5.95 7.32
N GLY A 39 -15.29 -6.12 8.57
CA GLY A 39 -15.02 -7.30 9.40
C GLY A 39 -13.83 -7.19 10.35
N ILE A 40 -13.27 -5.98 10.58
CA ILE A 40 -12.25 -5.77 11.61
C ILE A 40 -12.84 -5.98 13.00
N GLN A 41 -12.19 -6.83 13.79
CA GLN A 41 -12.62 -7.20 15.13
C GLN A 41 -11.87 -6.36 16.18
N PHE A 42 -12.26 -5.09 16.37
CA PHE A 42 -11.52 -4.17 17.24
C PHE A 42 -11.27 -4.69 18.67
N LYS A 43 -12.22 -5.43 19.26
CA LYS A 43 -12.00 -6.07 20.56
C LYS A 43 -10.80 -7.03 20.56
N LYS A 44 -10.63 -7.80 19.49
CA LYS A 44 -9.49 -8.72 19.33
C LYS A 44 -8.19 -7.98 19.06
N HIS A 45 -8.24 -6.84 18.38
CA HIS A 45 -7.07 -5.96 18.26
C HIS A 45 -6.65 -5.40 19.63
N GLU A 46 -7.59 -4.99 20.47
CA GLU A 46 -7.30 -4.50 21.81
C GLU A 46 -6.65 -5.57 22.70
N GLU A 47 -7.23 -6.78 22.70
CA GLU A 47 -6.82 -7.88 23.58
C GLU A 47 -5.57 -8.63 23.08
N ASP A 48 -5.53 -8.98 21.79
CA ASP A 48 -4.54 -9.90 21.19
C ASP A 48 -3.67 -9.24 20.10
N GLY A 49 -3.81 -7.94 19.88
CA GLY A 49 -3.12 -7.24 18.79
C GLY A 49 -1.61 -7.20 18.95
N ILE A 50 -0.91 -7.20 17.82
CA ILE A 50 0.55 -7.17 17.76
C ILE A 50 1.06 -5.79 18.18
N GLU A 51 2.04 -5.77 19.08
CA GLU A 51 2.79 -4.56 19.40
C GLU A 51 3.66 -4.12 18.22
N THR A 52 3.49 -2.89 17.74
CA THR A 52 4.17 -2.39 16.54
C THR A 52 5.70 -2.38 16.69
N HIS A 53 6.21 -2.10 17.88
CA HIS A 53 7.64 -2.11 18.19
C HIS A 53 8.24 -3.52 18.09
N TYR A 54 7.51 -4.52 18.58
CA TYR A 54 7.94 -5.92 18.49
C TYR A 54 7.90 -6.41 17.04
N PHE A 55 6.86 -6.02 16.29
CA PHE A 55 6.84 -6.24 14.85
C PHE A 55 8.04 -5.59 14.14
N ALA A 56 8.35 -4.33 14.46
CA ALA A 56 9.47 -3.61 13.85
C ALA A 56 10.82 -4.32 14.07
N GLU A 57 11.06 -4.83 15.28
CA GLU A 57 12.27 -5.59 15.62
C GLU A 57 12.45 -6.83 14.73
N LEU A 58 11.39 -7.64 14.62
CA LEU A 58 11.40 -8.83 13.77
C LEU A 58 11.48 -8.46 12.28
N PHE A 59 10.78 -7.41 11.87
CA PHE A 59 10.71 -6.99 10.48
C PHE A 59 12.07 -6.48 9.99
N MET A 60 12.79 -5.74 10.83
CA MET A 60 14.13 -5.18 10.56
C MET A 60 15.16 -6.25 10.16
N THR A 61 15.07 -7.44 10.76
CA THR A 61 16.06 -8.53 10.58
C THR A 61 15.55 -9.67 9.69
N SER A 62 14.36 -9.51 9.10
CA SER A 62 13.71 -10.54 8.28
C SER A 62 14.27 -10.69 6.86
N GLY A 63 14.98 -9.68 6.36
CA GLY A 63 15.39 -9.58 4.96
C GLY A 63 14.33 -9.00 4.02
N VAL A 64 13.17 -8.58 4.55
CA VAL A 64 12.08 -7.97 3.75
C VAL A 64 12.28 -6.45 3.55
N VAL A 65 12.99 -5.79 4.47
CA VAL A 65 13.43 -4.39 4.36
C VAL A 65 14.94 -4.29 4.31
N LEU A 66 15.46 -3.13 3.89
CA LEU A 66 16.90 -2.83 3.78
C LEU A 66 17.66 -3.78 2.83
N CYS A 67 16.95 -4.55 2.00
CA CYS A 67 17.53 -5.56 1.10
C CYS A 67 17.25 -5.21 -0.37
N GLU A 68 18.30 -5.03 -1.16
CA GLU A 68 18.22 -4.58 -2.57
C GLU A 68 17.47 -5.55 -3.50
N GLY A 69 17.37 -6.83 -3.13
CA GLY A 69 16.67 -7.84 -3.92
C GLY A 69 15.15 -7.80 -3.81
N VAL A 70 14.59 -6.99 -2.89
CA VAL A 70 13.15 -6.94 -2.63
C VAL A 70 12.50 -5.82 -3.44
N LYS A 71 11.38 -6.14 -4.11
CA LYS A 71 10.53 -5.17 -4.82
C LYS A 71 9.19 -5.05 -4.11
N TRP A 72 8.85 -3.83 -3.70
CA TRP A 72 7.61 -3.51 -3.03
C TRP A 72 6.54 -3.06 -4.02
N LEU A 73 5.38 -3.69 -3.96
CA LEU A 73 4.21 -3.36 -4.78
C LEU A 73 3.14 -2.77 -3.87
N SER A 74 2.55 -1.65 -4.27
CA SER A 74 1.60 -0.92 -3.45
C SER A 74 0.56 -0.19 -4.30
N PHE A 75 -0.44 0.44 -3.68
CA PHE A 75 -1.47 1.22 -4.37
C PHE A 75 -1.82 2.45 -3.52
N HIS A 76 -1.68 3.66 -4.06
CA HIS A 76 -1.99 4.92 -3.33
C HIS A 76 -1.27 5.05 -1.98
N SER A 77 0.01 4.71 -1.98
CA SER A 77 0.68 4.20 -0.79
C SER A 77 1.42 5.21 0.09
N GLY A 78 1.11 6.50 -0.05
CA GLY A 78 1.77 7.56 0.71
C GLY A 78 1.67 7.35 2.22
N TYR A 79 0.46 7.10 2.72
CA TYR A 79 0.22 6.82 4.13
C TYR A 79 0.73 5.45 4.57
N ASP A 80 0.63 4.42 3.72
CA ASP A 80 1.14 3.07 4.02
C ASP A 80 2.62 3.10 4.39
N PHE A 81 3.42 3.73 3.53
CA PHE A 81 4.85 3.90 3.79
C PHE A 81 5.13 4.89 4.91
N GLY A 82 4.29 5.92 5.09
CA GLY A 82 4.35 6.78 6.28
C GLY A 82 4.23 5.99 7.59
N TYR A 83 3.25 5.09 7.70
CA TYR A 83 3.11 4.24 8.87
C TYR A 83 4.26 3.26 9.04
N LEU A 84 4.72 2.62 7.96
CA LEU A 84 5.87 1.70 8.03
C LEU A 84 7.15 2.40 8.48
N ILE A 85 7.43 3.59 7.96
CA ILE A 85 8.61 4.39 8.37
C ILE A 85 8.48 4.84 9.81
N LYS A 86 7.31 5.32 10.25
CA LYS A 86 7.05 5.64 11.66
C LYS A 86 7.34 4.44 12.57
N ILE A 87 6.85 3.25 12.21
CA ILE A 87 7.05 2.01 12.97
C ILE A 87 8.54 1.60 12.99
N LEU A 88 9.20 1.58 11.83
CA LEU A 88 10.58 1.11 11.68
C LEU A 88 11.62 2.06 12.31
N THR A 89 11.36 3.36 12.28
CA THR A 89 12.22 4.37 12.91
C THR A 89 11.88 4.60 14.38
N ASN A 90 10.72 4.10 14.82
CA ASN A 90 10.14 4.39 16.12
C ASN A 90 10.20 5.89 16.47
N SER A 91 9.87 6.72 15.50
CA SER A 91 10.00 8.17 15.57
C SER A 91 8.85 8.84 14.81
N ASN A 92 8.61 10.13 15.09
CA ASN A 92 7.78 10.93 14.20
C ASN A 92 8.41 10.99 12.81
N LEU A 93 7.57 11.11 11.78
CA LEU A 93 8.05 11.30 10.41
C LEU A 93 8.86 12.59 10.29
N PRO A 94 9.86 12.63 9.38
CA PRO A 94 10.58 13.86 9.10
C PRO A 94 9.65 15.01 8.73
N GLU A 95 9.95 16.21 9.21
CA GLU A 95 9.17 17.42 8.89
C GLU A 95 9.31 17.83 7.43
N VAL A 96 10.40 17.44 6.78
CA VAL A 96 10.72 17.75 5.38
C VAL A 96 10.47 16.52 4.51
N GLU A 97 9.70 16.69 3.43
CA GLU A 97 9.33 15.60 2.50
C GLU A 97 10.56 14.92 1.88
N LEU A 98 11.59 15.70 1.52
CA LEU A 98 12.83 15.14 0.96
C LEU A 98 13.52 14.17 1.93
N ASP A 99 13.61 14.54 3.21
CA ASP A 99 14.22 13.71 4.26
C ASP A 99 13.40 12.43 4.47
N PHE A 100 12.06 12.50 4.37
CA PHE A 100 11.22 11.30 4.36
C PHE A 100 11.59 10.36 3.22
N PHE A 101 11.75 10.87 2.00
CA PHE A 101 12.13 10.05 0.85
C PHE A 101 13.57 9.50 0.94
N GLU A 102 14.50 10.22 1.59
CA GLU A 102 15.84 9.70 1.86
C GLU A 102 15.78 8.47 2.76
N ILE A 103 15.03 8.53 3.87
CA ILE A 103 14.86 7.38 4.78
C ILE A 103 14.07 6.26 4.09
N LEU A 104 13.01 6.60 3.35
CA LEU A 104 12.19 5.63 2.63
C LEU A 104 13.02 4.75 1.72
N ARG A 105 13.94 5.34 0.94
CA ARG A 105 14.81 4.62 -0.01
C ARG A 105 15.80 3.69 0.66
N LEU A 106 16.16 3.95 1.93
CA LEU A 106 17.00 3.02 2.69
C LEU A 106 16.22 1.74 2.98
N PHE A 107 15.03 1.87 3.59
CA PHE A 107 14.21 0.72 3.99
C PHE A 107 13.60 -0.03 2.81
N PHE A 108 13.20 0.70 1.76
CA PHE A 108 12.45 0.20 0.62
C PHE A 108 13.11 0.68 -0.69
N PRO A 109 14.22 0.04 -1.11
CA PRO A 109 15.00 0.52 -2.26
C PRO A 109 14.21 0.53 -3.57
N VAL A 110 13.29 -0.42 -3.74
CA VAL A 110 12.46 -0.55 -4.94
C VAL A 110 10.98 -0.58 -4.56
N ILE A 111 10.25 0.47 -4.94
CA ILE A 111 8.79 0.58 -4.77
C ILE A 111 8.14 0.87 -6.12
N TYR A 112 7.05 0.19 -6.44
CA TYR A 112 6.14 0.54 -7.51
C TYR A 112 4.73 0.76 -6.96
N ASP A 113 4.29 2.02 -6.97
CA ASP A 113 2.91 2.37 -6.65
C ASP A 113 2.04 2.20 -7.90
N VAL A 114 1.18 1.18 -7.90
CA VAL A 114 0.31 0.82 -9.03
C VAL A 114 -0.53 2.02 -9.47
N LYS A 115 -1.02 2.85 -8.53
CA LYS A 115 -1.81 4.04 -8.86
C LYS A 115 -0.98 5.11 -9.55
N TYR A 116 0.31 5.21 -9.24
CA TYR A 116 1.23 6.06 -10.00
C TYR A 116 1.49 5.51 -11.41
N LEU A 117 1.72 4.20 -11.55
CA LEU A 117 1.91 3.54 -12.85
C LEU A 117 0.69 3.72 -13.78
N MET A 118 -0.52 3.65 -13.22
CA MET A 118 -1.78 3.88 -13.95
C MET A 118 -1.84 5.21 -14.69
N LYS A 119 -1.10 6.25 -14.27
CA LYS A 119 -1.01 7.53 -15.00
C LYS A 119 -0.49 7.37 -16.43
N SER A 120 0.25 6.29 -16.70
CA SER A 120 0.76 5.93 -18.04
C SER A 120 -0.13 4.94 -18.79
N CYS A 121 -1.19 4.42 -18.16
CA CYS A 121 -2.09 3.44 -18.74
C CYS A 121 -3.35 4.14 -19.24
N LYS A 122 -3.56 4.17 -20.56
CA LYS A 122 -4.78 4.77 -21.13
C LYS A 122 -5.99 3.96 -20.64
N ASN A 123 -6.99 4.67 -20.12
CA ASN A 123 -8.28 4.15 -19.64
C ASN A 123 -8.30 3.43 -18.29
N LEU A 124 -7.18 3.32 -17.56
CA LEU A 124 -7.22 2.88 -16.15
C LEU A 124 -7.36 4.08 -15.22
N LYS A 125 -8.40 4.06 -14.38
CA LYS A 125 -8.67 5.10 -13.37
C LYS A 125 -9.44 4.51 -12.20
N GLY A 126 -9.40 5.20 -11.06
CA GLY A 126 -10.21 4.86 -9.91
C GLY A 126 -9.45 4.35 -8.69
N GLY A 127 -10.19 3.81 -7.74
CA GLY A 127 -9.68 3.07 -6.58
C GLY A 127 -9.27 1.63 -6.93
N LEU A 128 -8.64 0.92 -5.99
CA LEU A 128 -8.13 -0.43 -6.21
C LEU A 128 -9.20 -1.40 -6.72
N GLN A 129 -10.42 -1.32 -6.18
CA GLN A 129 -11.54 -2.17 -6.57
C GLN A 129 -11.99 -1.89 -8.02
N GLU A 130 -12.10 -0.62 -8.42
CA GLU A 130 -12.50 -0.25 -9.78
C GLU A 130 -11.45 -0.68 -10.81
N VAL A 131 -10.17 -0.61 -10.44
CA VAL A 131 -9.04 -1.07 -11.27
C VAL A 131 -9.05 -2.58 -11.43
N ALA A 132 -9.32 -3.32 -10.34
CA ALA A 132 -9.46 -4.76 -10.41
C ALA A 132 -10.59 -5.19 -11.35
N GLU A 133 -11.74 -4.51 -11.31
CA GLU A 133 -12.85 -4.76 -12.23
C GLU A 133 -12.48 -4.46 -13.69
N GLN A 134 -11.80 -3.35 -13.96
CA GLN A 134 -11.31 -3.00 -15.30
C GLN A 134 -10.26 -3.98 -15.85
N LEU A 135 -9.50 -4.63 -14.95
CA LEU A 135 -8.50 -5.64 -15.28
C LEU A 135 -9.05 -7.08 -15.21
N GLU A 136 -10.36 -7.23 -14.98
CA GLU A 136 -11.06 -8.52 -14.86
C GLU A 136 -10.43 -9.45 -13.81
N LEU A 137 -10.06 -8.89 -12.65
CA LEU A 137 -9.43 -9.60 -11.54
C LEU A 137 -10.46 -10.03 -10.49
N GLU A 138 -10.35 -11.27 -10.02
CA GLU A 138 -11.18 -11.80 -8.94
C GLU A 138 -10.50 -11.59 -7.58
N ARG A 139 -11.16 -10.84 -6.70
CA ARG A 139 -10.69 -10.62 -5.32
C ARG A 139 -10.81 -11.91 -4.51
N ILE A 140 -9.76 -12.21 -3.74
CA ILE A 140 -9.75 -13.30 -2.76
C ILE A 140 -9.66 -12.72 -1.35
N GLY A 141 -10.70 -12.95 -0.56
CA GLY A 141 -10.80 -12.45 0.82
C GLY A 141 -11.64 -11.17 0.97
N PRO A 142 -11.80 -10.68 2.21
CA PRO A 142 -12.67 -9.55 2.52
C PRO A 142 -12.14 -8.24 1.92
N GLN A 143 -12.99 -7.44 1.26
CA GLN A 143 -12.62 -6.10 0.78
C GLN A 143 -12.32 -5.16 1.96
N HIS A 144 -11.43 -4.18 1.77
CA HIS A 144 -11.01 -3.21 2.79
C HIS A 144 -10.32 -3.86 4.00
N GLN A 145 -9.62 -4.98 3.77
CA GLN A 145 -8.68 -5.55 4.71
C GLN A 145 -7.32 -5.74 4.04
N ALA A 146 -6.26 -5.34 4.73
CA ALA A 146 -4.90 -5.24 4.19
C ALA A 146 -4.40 -6.53 3.52
N GLY A 147 -4.76 -7.71 4.02
CA GLY A 147 -4.40 -8.98 3.38
C GLY A 147 -5.01 -9.12 1.98
N SER A 148 -6.33 -9.00 1.88
CA SER A 148 -7.05 -9.09 0.60
C SER A 148 -6.65 -7.98 -0.38
N ASP A 149 -6.50 -6.75 0.12
CA ASP A 149 -6.12 -5.60 -0.71
C ASP A 149 -4.67 -5.71 -1.21
N SER A 150 -3.73 -6.19 -0.38
CA SER A 150 -2.34 -6.44 -0.82
C SER A 150 -2.25 -7.54 -1.88
N LEU A 151 -3.06 -8.60 -1.74
CA LEU A 151 -3.15 -9.66 -2.74
C LEU A 151 -3.69 -9.11 -4.07
N LEU A 152 -4.78 -8.34 -4.02
CA LEU A 152 -5.37 -7.73 -5.20
C LEU A 152 -4.44 -6.70 -5.86
N THR A 153 -3.69 -5.94 -5.06
CA THR A 153 -2.64 -5.02 -5.54
C THR A 153 -1.56 -5.76 -6.30
N GLY A 154 -1.10 -6.90 -5.78
CA GLY A 154 -0.15 -7.76 -6.49
C GLY A 154 -0.71 -8.25 -7.83
N MET A 155 -1.96 -8.72 -7.85
CA MET A 155 -2.62 -9.18 -9.08
C MET A 155 -2.73 -8.04 -10.11
N ALA A 156 -3.17 -6.85 -9.66
CA ALA A 156 -3.28 -5.66 -10.49
C ALA A 156 -1.94 -5.25 -11.09
N PHE A 157 -0.86 -5.26 -10.29
CA PHE A 157 0.47 -4.96 -10.78
C PHE A 157 0.90 -5.89 -11.92
N PHE A 158 0.84 -7.21 -11.72
CA PHE A 158 1.31 -8.16 -12.73
C PHE A 158 0.44 -8.13 -13.99
N LYS A 159 -0.88 -8.00 -13.84
CA LYS A 159 -1.78 -7.88 -14.98
C LYS A 159 -1.54 -6.61 -15.78
N MET A 160 -1.32 -5.49 -15.08
CA MET A 160 -1.00 -4.22 -15.71
C MET A 160 0.38 -4.24 -16.39
N ARG A 161 1.37 -4.89 -15.77
CA ARG A 161 2.72 -5.06 -16.32
C ARG A 161 2.70 -5.79 -17.66
N GLU A 162 1.93 -6.88 -17.75
CA GLU A 162 1.70 -7.64 -18.98
C GLU A 162 1.03 -6.74 -20.05
N MET A 163 -0.08 -6.09 -19.71
CA MET A 163 -0.95 -5.41 -20.69
C MET A 163 -0.40 -4.07 -21.20
N PHE A 164 0.31 -3.32 -20.37
CA PHE A 164 0.67 -1.91 -20.67
C PHE A 164 2.17 -1.63 -20.67
N PHE A 165 3.00 -2.57 -20.20
CA PHE A 165 4.43 -2.35 -19.99
C PHE A 165 5.33 -3.41 -20.60
N GLU A 166 4.80 -4.27 -21.49
CA GLU A 166 5.61 -5.28 -22.21
C GLU A 166 6.45 -6.15 -21.24
N ASP A 167 5.86 -6.53 -20.11
CA ASP A 167 6.49 -7.29 -19.03
C ASP A 167 7.70 -6.62 -18.34
N HIS A 168 7.94 -5.33 -18.59
CA HIS A 168 9.09 -4.59 -18.05
C HIS A 168 8.74 -3.18 -17.54
N ILE A 169 9.00 -2.91 -16.27
CA ILE A 169 8.84 -1.58 -15.66
C ILE A 169 10.16 -0.80 -15.71
N ASP A 170 10.12 0.41 -16.27
CA ASP A 170 11.27 1.32 -16.27
C ASP A 170 11.51 1.93 -14.87
N ASN A 171 12.59 1.49 -14.22
CA ASN A 171 12.97 1.97 -12.88
C ASN A 171 13.21 3.48 -12.84
N ALA A 172 13.83 4.06 -13.86
CA ALA A 172 14.16 5.48 -13.86
C ALA A 172 12.90 6.36 -13.85
N LYS A 173 11.78 5.82 -14.33
CA LYS A 173 10.51 6.53 -14.45
C LYS A 173 9.52 6.23 -13.32
N TYR A 174 9.53 5.01 -12.77
CA TYR A 174 8.47 4.55 -11.87
C TYR A 174 8.95 4.17 -10.46
N CYS A 175 10.22 3.80 -10.29
CA CYS A 175 10.71 3.31 -9.01
C CYS A 175 10.74 4.43 -7.96
N GLY A 176 10.14 4.17 -6.79
CA GLY A 176 10.17 5.08 -5.64
C GLY A 176 9.21 6.27 -5.72
N HIS A 177 8.36 6.33 -6.75
CA HIS A 177 7.32 7.36 -6.87
C HIS A 177 6.02 6.90 -6.18
N LEU A 178 5.59 7.64 -5.16
CA LEU A 178 4.32 7.40 -4.46
C LEU A 178 3.24 8.33 -5.03
N TYR A 179 2.03 7.83 -5.20
CA TYR A 179 0.94 8.66 -5.71
C TYR A 179 0.61 9.82 -4.75
N GLY A 180 0.48 11.04 -5.30
CA GLY A 180 0.15 12.25 -4.52
C GLY A 180 1.32 12.90 -3.77
N LEU A 181 2.53 12.33 -3.85
CA LEU A 181 3.74 12.86 -3.21
C LEU A 181 4.88 13.10 -4.21
N GLY A 182 5.79 14.00 -3.86
CA GLY A 182 6.98 14.36 -4.63
C GLY A 182 6.74 15.40 -5.74
N SER A 183 7.70 16.30 -5.93
CA SER A 183 7.65 17.42 -6.89
C SER A 183 7.75 17.04 -8.38
N GLY A 184 7.64 15.75 -8.73
CA GLY A 184 7.77 15.25 -10.12
C GLY A 184 6.56 15.50 -11.03
N SER A 185 5.57 16.27 -10.59
CA SER A 185 4.34 16.52 -11.35
C SER A 185 4.38 17.86 -12.08
N SER A 186 5.12 17.93 -13.19
CA SER A 186 4.91 18.95 -14.24
C SER A 186 3.91 18.50 -15.32
N TYR A 187 3.12 17.45 -15.05
CA TYR A 187 2.02 17.02 -15.92
C TYR A 187 0.67 17.50 -15.36
N VAL A 188 -0.06 18.21 -16.22
CA VAL A 188 -1.37 18.84 -16.00
C VAL A 188 -2.33 17.96 -15.20
N GLN A 189 -2.70 18.44 -14.01
CA GLN A 189 -3.68 17.83 -13.11
C GLN A 189 -5.09 17.94 -13.70
N ASN A 190 -5.74 16.80 -13.96
CA ASN A 190 -7.19 16.72 -14.18
C ASN A 190 -7.85 15.75 -13.18
N GLY A 191 -7.29 15.64 -11.98
CA GLY A 191 -7.85 14.87 -10.85
C GLY A 191 -7.20 15.34 -9.54
N THR A 192 -7.92 15.19 -8.43
CA THR A 192 -7.45 15.51 -7.07
C THR A 192 -6.24 14.64 -6.74
N GLY A 193 -5.03 15.17 -6.92
CA GLY A 193 -3.77 14.48 -6.63
C GLY A 193 -3.48 14.39 -5.13
N ASN A 194 -4.43 13.91 -4.34
CA ASN A 194 -4.31 13.79 -2.89
C ASN A 194 -3.48 12.54 -2.54
N ALA A 195 -2.57 12.64 -1.57
CA ALA A 195 -1.79 11.50 -1.07
C ALA A 195 -2.61 10.55 -0.18
N TYR A 196 -3.79 10.99 0.27
CA TYR A 196 -4.75 10.19 1.02
C TYR A 196 -5.70 9.45 0.06
N GLU A 197 -5.95 8.17 0.30
CA GLU A 197 -6.95 7.40 -0.45
C GLU A 197 -8.35 7.70 0.11
N GLU A 198 -9.13 8.46 -0.64
CA GLU A 198 -10.52 8.75 -0.32
C GLU A 198 -11.44 7.65 -0.88
N GLU A 199 -12.37 7.18 -0.06
CA GLU A 199 -13.46 6.33 -0.53
C GLU A 199 -14.45 7.16 -1.35
N ALA A 200 -14.86 6.63 -2.50
CA ALA A 200 -15.94 7.25 -3.27
C ALA A 200 -17.24 7.15 -2.46
N SER A 201 -17.68 8.27 -1.89
CA SER A 201 -18.98 8.35 -1.22
C SER A 201 -20.06 7.90 -2.21
N LYS A 202 -20.72 6.76 -1.92
CA LYS A 202 -21.95 6.39 -2.64
C LYS A 202 -22.96 7.51 -2.40
N GLN A 203 -23.18 8.36 -3.40
CA GLN A 203 -24.32 9.27 -3.38
C GLN A 203 -25.58 8.40 -3.30
N SER A 204 -26.30 8.56 -2.19
CA SER A 204 -27.64 8.02 -1.95
C SER A 204 -28.63 8.48 -3.00
#